data_AF-A0A356DX11-F1
#
_entry.id   AF-A0A356DX11-F1
#
_cell.length_a   1.000
_cell.length_b   1.000
_cell.length_c   1.000
_cell.angle_alpha   90.00
_cell.angle_beta   90.00
_cell.angle_gamma   90.00
#
_symmetry.space_group_name_H-M   'P 1'
#
loop_
_entity.id
_entity.type
_entity.pdbx_description
1 polymer ?
#
loop_
_entity_poly.entity_id
_entity_poly.type
_entity_poly.pdbx_seq_one_letter_code
_entity_poly.pdbx_strand_id
1 'polypeptide(L)' 'MSKLKVLLSSRKFWAALVGLVFMIIKAWKPDFPLDGDQLAGIIALLVTYILGTALEDGLRADK' A
#
# COMPACT_ATOMS: atom_id res chain seq x y z
N MET A 1 -20.53 3.27 -12.28
CA MET A 1 -19.08 3.09 -12.57
C MET A 1 -18.79 1.60 -12.50
N SER A 2 -18.06 1.00 -13.43
CA SER A 2 -17.73 -0.44 -13.33
C SER A 2 -16.87 -0.69 -12.09
N LYS A 3 -17.08 -1.82 -11.40
CA LYS A 3 -16.35 -2.18 -10.15
C LYS A 3 -14.82 -2.12 -10.36
N LEU A 4 -14.35 -2.50 -11.55
CA LEU A 4 -12.95 -2.38 -11.96
C LEU A 4 -12.44 -0.93 -11.96
N LYS A 5 -13.26 0.02 -12.43
CA LYS A 5 -12.90 1.44 -12.44
C LYS A 5 -12.78 1.99 -11.01
N VAL A 6 -13.58 1.49 -10.07
CA VAL A 6 -13.48 1.83 -8.64
C VAL A 6 -12.21 1.25 -8.02
N LEU A 7 -11.89 -0.02 -8.33
CA LEU A 7 -10.68 -0.69 -7.84
C LEU A 7 -9.41 0.04 -8.30
N LEU A 8 -9.31 0.34 -9.60
CA LEU A 8 -8.16 1.03 -10.19
C LEU A 8 -8.05 2.50 -9.80
N SER A 9 -9.13 3.11 -9.31
CA SER A 9 -9.12 4.47 -8.75
C SER A 9 -8.79 4.52 -7.25
N SER A 10 -8.71 3.36 -6.58
CA SER A 10 -8.52 3.30 -5.12
C SER A 10 -7.06 3.54 -4.72
N ARG A 11 -6.80 4.62 -3.97
CA ARG A 11 -5.48 4.96 -3.43
C ARG A 11 -4.92 3.85 -2.51
N LYS A 12 -5.81 3.16 -1.80
CA LYS A 12 -5.51 2.04 -0.89
C LYS A 12 -4.96 0.84 -1.64
N PHE A 13 -5.56 0.55 -2.79
CA PHE A 13 -5.12 -0.53 -3.68
C PHE A 13 -3.72 -0.24 -4.23
N TRP A 14 -3.48 0.97 -4.71
CA TRP A 14 -2.16 1.36 -5.22
C TRP A 14 -1.08 1.39 -4.14
N ALA A 15 -1.39 1.86 -2.93
CA ALA A 15 -0.46 1.81 -1.81
C ALA A 15 -0.05 0.37 -1.46
N ALA A 16 -1.03 -0.56 -1.41
CA ALA A 16 -0.76 -1.98 -1.18
C ALA A 16 0.04 -2.61 -2.34
N LEU A 17 -0.30 -2.26 -3.58
CA LEU A 17 0.40 -2.76 -4.78
C LEU A 17 1.87 -2.31 -4.81
N VAL A 18 2.15 -1.06 -4.44
CA VAL A 18 3.52 -0.54 -4.36
C VAL A 18 4.32 -1.29 -3.29
N GLY A 19 3.75 -1.52 -2.11
CA GLY A 19 4.39 -2.32 -1.06
C GLY A 19 4.69 -3.76 -1.52
N LEU A 20 3.74 -4.38 -2.22
CA LEU A 20 3.92 -5.72 -2.80
C LEU A 20 5.05 -5.74 -3.86
N VAL A 21 5.10 -4.74 -4.73
CA VAL A 21 6.15 -4.62 -5.75
C VAL A 21 7.53 -4.51 -5.09
N PHE A 22 7.69 -3.71 -4.03
CA PHE A 22 8.96 -3.63 -3.31
C PHE A 22 9.37 -4.97 -2.69
N MET A 23 8.43 -5.72 -2.11
CA MET A 23 8.72 -7.05 -1.58
C MET A 23 9.15 -8.04 -2.68
N ILE A 24 8.47 -8.02 -3.83
CA ILE A 24 8.82 -8.88 -4.97
C ILE A 24 10.21 -8.52 -5.51
N ILE A 25 10.51 -7.22 -5.69
CA ILE A 25 11.82 -6.76 -6.14
C ILE A 25 12.91 -7.23 -5.19
N LYS A 26 12.72 -7.07 -3.88
CA LYS A 26 13.71 -7.51 -2.89
C LYS A 26 13.89 -9.04 -2.89
N ALA A 27 12.81 -9.79 -3.08
CA ALA A 27 12.86 -11.25 -3.15
C ALA A 27 13.58 -11.75 -4.41
N TRP A 28 13.39 -11.10 -5.56
CA TRP A 28 13.98 -11.51 -6.84
C TRP A 28 15.40 -10.96 -7.07
N LYS A 29 15.70 -9.79 -6.49
CA LYS A 29 17.02 -9.15 -6.51
C LYS A 29 17.44 -8.74 -5.09
N PRO A 30 18.07 -9.63 -4.31
CA PRO A 30 18.51 -9.34 -2.95
C PRO A 30 19.48 -8.16 -2.85
N ASP A 31 20.32 -7.95 -3.87
CA ASP A 31 21.28 -6.85 -3.97
C ASP A 31 20.66 -5.50 -4.39
N PHE A 32 19.34 -5.41 -4.46
CA PHE A 32 18.67 -4.13 -4.67
C PHE A 32 19.06 -3.17 -3.53
N PRO A 33 19.40 -1.88 -3.82
CA PRO A 33 19.90 -0.90 -2.86
C PRO A 33 18.78 -0.40 -1.94
N LEU A 34 18.21 -1.33 -1.19
CA LEU A 34 17.12 -1.15 -0.26
C LEU A 34 17.37 -2.18 0.84
N ASP A 35 17.86 -1.68 1.97
CA ASP A 35 18.17 -2.53 3.12
C ASP A 35 16.88 -3.00 3.82
N GLY A 36 17.01 -3.95 4.76
CA GLY A 36 15.85 -4.51 5.46
C GLY A 36 15.09 -3.48 6.30
N ASP A 37 15.81 -2.54 6.91
CA ASP A 37 15.23 -1.53 7.81
C ASP A 37 14.47 -0.46 7.03
N GLN A 38 15.00 -0.03 5.88
CA GLN A 38 14.35 0.85 4.92
C GLN A 38 13.09 0.20 4.34
N LEU A 39 13.15 -1.09 3.98
CA LEU A 39 11.97 -1.80 3.50
C LEU A 39 10.89 -1.85 4.59
N ALA A 40 11.26 -2.19 5.82
CA ALA A 40 10.34 -2.21 6.95
C ALA A 40 9.72 -0.82 7.19
N GLY A 41 10.53 0.25 7.12
CA GLY A 41 10.06 1.62 7.23
C GLY A 41 9.05 2.02 6.14
N ILE A 42 9.34 1.69 4.88
CA ILE A 42 8.43 1.92 3.75
C ILE A 42 7.11 1.18 3.96
N ILE A 43 7.16 -0.09 4.36
CA ILE A 43 5.97 -0.90 4.63
C ILE A 43 5.17 -0.33 5.79
N ALA A 44 5.81 0.09 6.88
CA ALA A 44 5.14 0.70 8.03
C ALA A 44 4.39 1.99 7.63
N LEU A 45 4.99 2.83 6.78
CA LEU A 45 4.36 4.04 6.26
C LEU A 45 3.15 3.71 5.37
N LEU A 46 3.28 2.74 4.46
CA LEU A 46 2.18 2.31 3.58
C LEU A 46 1.02 1.73 4.39
N VAL A 47 1.30 0.87 5.38
CA VAL A 47 0.27 0.31 6.27
C VAL A 47 -0.43 1.41 7.05
N THR A 48 0.32 2.34 7.63
CA THR A 48 -0.24 3.47 8.38
C THR A 48 -1.15 4.33 7.50
N TYR A 49 -0.72 4.63 6.26
CA TYR A 49 -1.52 5.36 5.29
C TYR A 49 -2.81 4.62 4.92
N ILE A 50 -2.72 3.32 4.62
CA ILE A 50 -3.88 2.49 4.28
C ILE A 50 -4.88 2.46 5.44
N LEU A 51 -4.40 2.25 6.67
CA LEU A 51 -5.24 2.24 7.86
C LEU A 51 -5.92 3.59 8.09
N GLY A 52 -5.19 4.71 7.95
CA GLY A 52 -5.76 6.05 8.09
C GLY A 52 -6.88 6.30 7.07
N THR A 53 -6.65 5.95 5.79
CA THR A 53 -7.67 6.10 4.75
C THR A 53 -8.87 5.16 4.96
N ALA A 54 -8.65 3.93 5.42
CA ALA A 54 -9.73 2.99 5.72
C ALA A 54 -10.57 3.44 6.92
N LEU A 55 -9.94 4.02 7.95
CA LEU A 55 -10.62 4.60 9.10
C LEU A 55 -11.45 5.82 8.70
N GLU A 56 -10.89 6.74 7.91
CA GLU A 56 -11.60 7.91 7.40
C GLU A 56 -12.83 7.51 6.56
N ASP A 57 -12.69 6.50 5.70
CA ASP A 57 -13.79 5.96 4.90
C ASP A 57 -14.87 5.32 5.80
N GLY A 58 -14.47 4.57 6.83
CA GLY A 58 -15.40 3.95 7.79
C GLY A 58 -16.19 4.98 8.60
N LEU A 59 -15.52 6.01 9.10
CA LEU A 59 -16.16 7.11 9.85
C LEU A 59 -17.10 7.96 8.99
N ARG A 60 -16.82 8.09 7.68
CA ARG A 60 -17.71 8.80 6.75
C ARG A 60 -18.93 8.00 6.33
N ALA A 61 -18.86 6.67 6.34
CA ALA A 61 -19.99 5.82 5.98
C ALA A 61 -21.05 5.72 7.10
N ASP A 62 -20.69 6.07 8.34
CA ASP A 62 -21.57 6.07 9.51
C ASP A 62 -22.40 7.37 9.66
N LYS A 63 -22.00 8.45 8.98
CA LYS A 63 -22.74 9.73 8.91
C LYS A 63 -23.65 9.80 7.69
#